data_AF-A0A4P6ZFU6-F1
#
_entry.id   AF-A0A4P6ZFU6-F1
#
_cell.length_a   1.000
_cell.length_b   1.000
_cell.length_c   1.000
_cell.angle_alpha   90.00
_cell.angle_beta   90.00
_cell.angle_gamma   90.00
#
_symmetry.space_group_name_H-M   'P 1'
#
loop_
_entity.id
_entity.type
_entity.pdbx_description
1 polymer ?
#
loop_
_entity_poly.entity_id
_entity_poly.type
_entity_poly.pdbx_seq_one_letter_code
_entity_poly.pdbx_strand_id
1 'polypeptide(L)' 'MKNKKTKHALIIFLIGFLINMIGAFFKITHWSFGSLSGNVILAIGSIFQTIGILLLLYKLFTSPKFKEFLKW' A
#
# COMPACT_ATOMS: atom_id res chain seq x y z
N MET A 1 -16.93 -10.16 15.49
CA MET A 1 -15.63 -9.88 16.14
C MET A 1 -15.06 -8.58 15.56
N LYS A 2 -14.92 -7.51 16.36
CA LYS A 2 -14.58 -6.14 15.91
C LYS A 2 -13.25 -6.10 15.14
N ASN A 3 -13.34 -5.99 13.81
CA ASN A 3 -12.22 -6.00 12.84
C ASN A 3 -11.35 -4.73 12.85
N LYS A 4 -11.00 -4.16 14.02
CA LYS A 4 -10.15 -2.95 14.09
C LYS A 4 -8.86 -3.16 13.31
N LYS A 5 -8.22 -4.33 13.41
CA LYS A 5 -6.94 -4.64 12.74
C LYS A 5 -6.99 -4.60 11.19
N THR A 6 -8.13 -4.89 10.56
CA THR A 6 -8.23 -4.82 9.06
C THR A 6 -8.18 -3.38 8.59
N LYS A 7 -8.84 -2.48 9.33
CA LYS A 7 -8.89 -1.06 8.99
C LYS A 7 -7.49 -0.44 8.99
N HIS A 8 -6.62 -0.89 9.89
CA HIS A 8 -5.24 -0.39 9.97
C HIS A 8 -4.42 -0.78 8.74
N ALA A 9 -4.52 -2.04 8.29
CA ALA A 9 -3.84 -2.48 7.06
C ALA A 9 -4.32 -1.71 5.83
N LEU A 10 -5.64 -1.45 5.73
CA LEU A 10 -6.20 -0.63 4.66
C LEU A 10 -5.74 0.82 4.72
N ILE A 11 -5.66 1.42 5.92
CA ILE A 11 -5.14 2.79 6.11
C ILE A 11 -3.68 2.87 5.68
N ILE A 12 -2.84 1.91 6.09
CA ILE A 12 -1.41 1.86 5.69
C ILE A 12 -1.28 1.75 4.16
N PHE A 13 -2.08 0.90 3.53
CA PHE A 13 -2.13 0.79 2.08
C PHE A 13 -2.55 2.11 1.42
N LEU A 14 -3.59 2.78 1.93
CA LEU A 14 -4.08 4.04 1.39
C LEU A 14 -3.04 5.16 1.51
N ILE A 15 -2.33 5.23 2.64
CA ILE A 15 -1.24 6.18 2.85
C ILE A 15 -0.12 5.93 1.84
N GLY A 16 0.31 4.68 1.67
CA GLY A 16 1.31 4.31 0.66
C GLY A 16 0.88 4.68 -0.75
N PHE A 17 -0.40 4.47 -1.09
CA PHE A 17 -0.98 4.85 -2.39
C PHE A 17 -0.94 6.37 -2.61
N LEU A 18 -1.33 7.17 -1.61
CA LEU A 18 -1.28 8.63 -1.71
C LEU A 18 0.14 9.15 -1.88
N ILE A 19 1.11 8.60 -1.13
CA ILE A 19 2.53 8.94 -1.28
C ILE A 19 3.02 8.58 -2.70
N ASN A 20 2.64 7.42 -3.21
CA ASN A 20 2.96 7.02 -4.57
C ASN A 20 2.32 7.93 -5.63
N MET A 21 1.11 8.41 -5.40
CA MET A 21 0.45 9.36 -6.29
C MET A 21 1.21 10.69 -6.35
N ILE A 22 1.68 11.19 -5.21
CA ILE A 22 2.54 12.38 -5.12
C ILE A 22 3.90 12.13 -5.79
N GLY A 23 4.54 10.98 -5.52
CA GLY A 23 5.82 10.62 -6.12
C GLY A 23 5.73 10.48 -7.64
N ALA A 24 4.65 9.90 -8.16
CA ALA A 24 4.38 9.77 -9.58
C ALA A 24 4.19 11.15 -10.22
N PHE A 25 3.44 12.04 -9.56
CA PHE A 25 3.29 13.42 -10.00
C PHE A 25 4.65 14.13 -10.10
N PHE A 26 5.48 14.06 -9.06
CA PHE A 26 6.83 14.64 -9.06
C PHE A 26 7.73 14.03 -10.14
N LYS A 27 7.59 12.73 -10.41
CA LYS A 27 8.35 12.05 -11.46
C LYS A 27 7.95 12.54 -12.86
N ILE A 28 6.65 12.73 -13.12
CA ILE A 28 6.14 13.20 -14.41
C ILE A 28 6.48 14.68 -14.61
N THR A 29 6.32 15.53 -13.59
CA THR A 29 6.64 16.96 -13.67
C THR A 29 8.14 17.26 -13.62
N HIS A 30 8.97 16.22 -13.44
CA HIS A 30 10.42 16.34 -13.23
C HIS A 30 10.80 17.30 -12.09
N TRP A 31 9.90 17.45 -11.12
CA TRP A 31 10.15 18.31 -9.99
C TRP A 31 11.10 17.61 -9.02
N SER A 32 12.33 18.13 -8.88
CA SER A 32 13.31 17.67 -7.91
C SER A 32 13.56 18.73 -6.85
N PHE A 33 13.36 18.37 -5.58
CA PHE A 33 13.77 19.19 -4.45
C PHE A 33 15.11 18.67 -3.93
N GLY A 34 16.21 19.18 -4.52
CA GLY A 34 17.57 18.71 -4.20
C GLY A 34 17.72 17.19 -4.43
N SER A 35 18.15 16.47 -3.39
CA SER A 35 18.29 15.00 -3.43
C SER A 35 16.96 14.24 -3.42
N LEU A 36 15.83 14.91 -3.15
CA LEU A 36 14.50 14.33 -3.20
C LEU A 36 13.95 14.42 -4.63
N SER A 37 14.12 13.34 -5.40
CA SER A 37 13.47 13.16 -6.70
C SER A 37 12.17 12.36 -6.58
N GLY A 38 11.31 12.44 -7.60
CA GLY A 38 10.10 11.62 -7.69
C GLY A 38 10.37 10.12 -7.53
N ASN A 39 11.56 9.63 -7.91
CA ASN A 39 11.95 8.23 -7.70
C ASN A 39 12.10 7.88 -6.21
N VAL A 40 12.63 8.79 -5.39
CA VAL A 40 12.79 8.56 -3.95
C VAL A 40 11.43 8.54 -3.26
N ILE A 41 10.55 9.47 -3.61
CA ILE A 41 9.18 9.53 -3.07
C ILE A 41 8.40 8.26 -3.47
N LEU A 42 8.52 7.83 -4.72
CA LEU A 42 7.93 6.57 -5.20
C LEU A 42 8.49 5.34 -4.49
N ALA A 43 9.80 5.30 -4.20
CA ALA A 43 10.39 4.18 -3.48
C ALA A 43 9.79 4.07 -2.06
N ILE A 44 9.69 5.20 -1.35
CA ILE A 44 9.10 5.24 -0.01
C ILE A 44 7.62 4.84 -0.06
N GLY A 45 6.83 5.45 -0.95
CA GLY A 45 5.41 5.12 -1.11
C GLY A 45 5.18 3.64 -1.45
N SER A 46 6.02 3.09 -2.32
CA SER A 46 5.95 1.68 -2.74
C SER A 46 6.28 0.72 -1.61
N ILE A 47 7.22 1.06 -0.72
CA ILE A 47 7.51 0.25 0.48
C ILE A 47 6.27 0.20 1.38
N PHE A 48 5.68 1.36 1.70
CA PHE A 48 4.49 1.43 2.53
C PHE A 48 3.30 0.70 1.89
N GLN A 49 3.10 0.88 0.58
CA GLN A 49 2.03 0.22 -0.15
C GLN A 49 2.22 -1.30 -0.19
N THR A 50 3.45 -1.77 -0.42
CA THR A 50 3.77 -3.21 -0.43
C THR A 50 3.51 -3.86 0.92
N ILE A 51 3.91 -3.21 2.03
CA ILE A 51 3.62 -3.70 3.38
C ILE A 51 2.10 -3.76 3.62
N GLY A 52 1.37 -2.71 3.20
CA GLY A 52 -0.09 -2.69 3.28
C GLY A 52 -0.76 -3.82 2.50
N ILE A 53 -0.32 -4.07 1.26
CA ILE A 53 -0.80 -5.18 0.42
C ILE A 53 -0.51 -6.52 1.10
N LEU A 54 0.72 -6.74 1.59
CA LEU A 54 1.09 -8.00 2.26
C LEU A 54 0.19 -8.29 3.46
N LEU A 55 -0.08 -7.28 4.29
CA LEU A 55 -0.98 -7.41 5.44
C LEU A 55 -2.42 -7.69 5.03
N LEU A 56 -2.91 -7.05 3.95
CA LEU A 56 -4.24 -7.31 3.40
C LEU A 56 -4.35 -8.71 2.82
N LEU A 57 -3.35 -9.16 2.05
CA LEU A 57 -3.28 -10.51 1.48
C LEU A 57 -3.23 -11.56 2.58
N TYR A 58 -2.33 -11.43 3.56
CA TYR A 58 -2.26 -12.34 4.70
C TYR A 58 -3.63 -12.51 5.37
N LYS A 59 -4.35 -11.40 5.52
CA LYS A 59 -5.68 -11.39 6.13
C LYS A 59 -6.75 -12.00 5.22
N LEU A 60 -6.66 -11.78 3.93
CA LEU A 60 -7.54 -12.37 2.93
C LEU A 60 -7.41 -13.90 2.95
N PHE A 61 -6.18 -14.42 2.82
CA PHE A 61 -5.88 -15.86 2.86
C PHE A 61 -6.20 -16.52 4.21
N THR A 62 -6.11 -15.78 5.31
CA THR A 62 -6.48 -16.31 6.64
C THR A 62 -7.99 -16.30 6.87
N SER A 63 -8.77 -15.57 6.07
CA SER A 63 -10.22 -15.49 6.27
C SER A 63 -10.92 -16.79 5.89
N PRO A 64 -11.85 -17.31 6.73
CA PRO A 64 -12.54 -18.57 6.46
C PRO A 64 -13.37 -18.52 5.15
N LYS A 65 -13.97 -17.35 4.84
CA LYS A 65 -14.70 -17.13 3.59
C LYS A 65 -13.83 -17.27 2.34
N PHE A 66 -12.58 -16.78 2.39
CA PHE A 66 -11.68 -16.90 1.25
C PHE A 66 -11.15 -18.33 1.10
N LYS A 67 -10.97 -19.06 2.19
CA LYS A 67 -10.66 -20.49 2.16
C LYS A 67 -11.80 -21.32 1.56
N GLU A 68 -13.05 -20.99 1.87
CA GLU A 68 -14.21 -21.62 1.21
C GLU A 68 -14.28 -21.27 -0.28
N PHE A 69 -13.98 -20.02 -0.66
CA PHE A 69 -13.92 -19.62 -2.07
C PHE A 69 -12.81 -20.34 -2.85
N LEU A 70 -11.67 -20.61 -2.22
CA LEU A 70 -10.53 -21.34 -2.81
C LEU A 70 -10.67 -22.87 -2.77
N LYS A 71 -11.65 -23.42 -2.05
CA LYS A 71 -11.99 -24.84 -2.16
C LYS A 71 -12.65 -25.06 -3.52
N TRP A 72 -11.80 -25.29 -4.51
CA TRP A 72 -12.16 -25.93 -5.76
C TRP A 72 -12.48 -27.40 -5.50
#